data_AF-A0A067TIV6-F1
#
_entry.id   AF-A0A067TIV6-F1
#
_cell.length_a   1.000
_cell.length_b   1.000
_cell.length_c   1.000
_cell.angle_alpha   90.00
_cell.angle_beta   90.00
_cell.angle_gamma   90.00
#
_symmetry.space_group_name_H-M   'P 1'
#
loop_
_entity.id
_entity.type
_entity.pdbx_description
1 polymer ?
#
loop_
_entity_poly.entity_id
_entity_poly.type
_entity_poly.pdbx_seq_one_letter_code
_entity_poly.pdbx_strand_id
1 'polypeptide(L)'
;MYLGTAALGSLSSRTTAGIAEVLLERESVLEWFQSVFKCIWALIFRALGTIVTWTRVGPSLEGMFEAICDAYKFVETHPHPFHILGWSIFFGPIIILIPCLLLLEILILVLFQLSSVFHGLFPAKSPVDRFDALKDYFMDWRESLFAAVEHWTAVFNKWTVDYPPLLVFRLLAGIMSTLILFSLWSETPMS
;
A
#
# COMPACT_ATOMS: atom_id res chain seq x y z
N MET A 1 -1.22 27.13 -47.25
CA MET A 1 -2.27 26.95 -46.22
C MET A 1 -2.63 25.47 -46.12
N TYR A 2 -1.76 24.59 -45.60
CA TYR A 2 -2.01 23.14 -45.42
C TYR A 2 -0.98 22.51 -44.44
N LEU A 3 -0.81 23.09 -43.25
CA LEU A 3 0.12 22.58 -42.22
C LEU A 3 -0.56 22.21 -40.88
N GLY A 4 -1.90 22.28 -40.80
CA GLY A 4 -2.63 22.13 -39.53
C GLY A 4 -3.20 20.73 -39.22
N THR A 5 -3.30 19.82 -40.18
CA THR A 5 -4.06 18.56 -39.99
C THR A 5 -3.22 17.38 -39.50
N ALA A 6 -1.91 17.35 -39.77
CA ALA A 6 -1.04 16.23 -39.35
C ALA A 6 -0.73 16.24 -37.83
N ALA A 7 -0.64 17.44 -37.22
CA ALA A 7 -0.35 17.56 -35.79
C ALA A 7 -1.54 17.12 -34.90
N LEU A 8 -2.79 17.29 -35.37
CA LEU A 8 -3.99 16.86 -34.66
C LEU A 8 -4.17 15.34 -34.65
N GLY A 9 -3.81 14.64 -35.74
CA GLY A 9 -3.85 13.18 -35.80
C GLY A 9 -2.83 12.50 -34.86
N SER A 10 -1.62 13.08 -34.75
CA SER A 10 -0.58 12.59 -33.85
C SER A 10 -0.86 12.87 -32.37
N LEU A 11 -1.62 13.92 -32.04
CA LEU A 11 -2.01 14.23 -30.65
C LEU A 11 -3.16 13.32 -30.19
N SER A 12 -4.10 13.03 -31.09
CA SER A 12 -5.23 12.12 -30.83
C SER A 12 -4.80 10.66 -30.69
N SER A 13 -3.77 10.21 -31.43
CA SER A 13 -3.28 8.83 -31.33
C SER A 13 -2.43 8.58 -30.07
N ARG A 14 -1.77 9.62 -29.54
CA ARG A 14 -0.98 9.52 -28.29
C ARG A 14 -1.86 9.53 -27.05
N THR A 15 -2.97 10.29 -27.06
CA THR A 15 -3.93 10.30 -25.95
C THR A 15 -4.71 8.98 -25.85
N THR A 16 -5.09 8.37 -26.97
CA THR A 16 -5.79 7.06 -26.95
C THR A 16 -4.88 5.92 -26.50
N ALA A 17 -3.60 5.92 -26.89
CA ALA A 17 -2.62 4.94 -26.43
C ALA A 17 -2.38 5.05 -24.91
N GLY A 18 -2.20 6.27 -24.38
CA GLY A 18 -2.02 6.48 -22.94
C GLY A 18 -3.26 6.12 -22.10
N ILE A 19 -4.46 6.35 -22.62
CA ILE A 19 -5.70 5.93 -21.94
C ILE A 19 -5.83 4.41 -21.92
N ALA A 20 -5.46 3.71 -22.99
CA ALA A 20 -5.49 2.24 -23.03
C ALA A 20 -4.47 1.62 -22.05
N GLU A 21 -3.29 2.21 -21.92
CA GLU A 21 -2.25 1.77 -20.97
C GLU A 21 -2.70 1.97 -19.52
N VAL A 22 -3.28 3.13 -19.19
CA VAL A 22 -3.85 3.41 -17.86
C VAL A 22 -5.04 2.50 -17.54
N LEU A 23 -5.86 2.15 -18.54
CA LEU A 23 -6.98 1.22 -18.34
C LEU A 23 -6.51 -0.22 -18.10
N LEU A 24 -5.49 -0.68 -18.82
CA LEU A 24 -4.83 -1.97 -18.58
C LEU A 24 -4.19 -2.03 -17.19
N GLU A 25 -3.53 -0.94 -16.77
CA GLU A 25 -2.95 -0.82 -15.43
C GLU A 25 -4.04 -0.80 -14.34
N ARG A 26 -5.19 -0.17 -14.61
CA ARG A 26 -6.33 -0.17 -13.68
C ARG A 26 -6.97 -1.56 -13.54
N GLU A 27 -7.10 -2.30 -14.65
CA GLU A 27 -7.61 -3.68 -14.61
C GLU A 27 -6.67 -4.60 -13.84
N SER A 28 -5.35 -4.47 -14.03
CA SER A 28 -4.36 -5.26 -13.29
C SER A 28 -4.36 -4.94 -11.79
N VAL A 29 -4.54 -3.68 -11.40
CA VAL A 29 -4.67 -3.29 -9.98
C VAL A 29 -5.94 -3.85 -9.35
N LEU A 30 -7.07 -3.84 -10.07
CA LEU A 30 -8.33 -4.38 -9.55
C LEU A 30 -8.25 -5.90 -9.39
N GLU A 31 -7.69 -6.61 -10.37
CA GLU A 31 -7.45 -8.06 -10.30
C GLU A 31 -6.51 -8.42 -9.14
N TRP A 32 -5.45 -7.63 -8.96
CA TRP A 32 -4.55 -7.76 -7.82
C TRP A 32 -5.29 -7.57 -6.49
N PHE A 33 -6.10 -6.51 -6.36
CA PHE A 33 -6.91 -6.25 -5.15
C PHE A 33 -7.89 -7.39 -4.86
N GLN A 34 -8.57 -7.92 -5.88
CA GLN A 34 -9.47 -9.05 -5.73
C GLN A 34 -8.71 -10.31 -5.31
N SER A 35 -7.52 -10.54 -5.86
CA SER A 35 -6.64 -11.65 -5.49
C SER A 35 -6.21 -11.54 -4.02
N VAL A 36 -5.75 -10.36 -3.60
CA VAL A 36 -5.38 -10.07 -2.20
C VAL A 36 -6.58 -10.28 -1.28
N PHE A 37 -7.76 -9.75 -1.63
CA PHE A 37 -8.96 -9.90 -0.82
C PHE A 37 -9.39 -11.36 -0.68
N LYS A 38 -9.41 -12.12 -1.79
CA LYS A 38 -9.70 -13.57 -1.76
C LYS A 38 -8.70 -14.32 -0.89
N CYS A 39 -7.42 -13.96 -0.96
CA CYS A 39 -6.35 -14.57 -0.17
C CYS A 39 -6.53 -14.29 1.33
N ILE A 40 -6.79 -13.04 1.71
CA ILE A 40 -7.08 -12.64 3.10
C ILE A 40 -8.33 -13.37 3.63
N TRP A 41 -9.38 -13.43 2.82
CA TRP A 41 -10.64 -14.07 3.20
C TRP A 41 -10.48 -15.58 3.41
N ALA A 42 -9.74 -16.25 2.53
CA ALA A 42 -9.40 -17.67 2.67
C ALA A 42 -8.56 -17.93 3.94
N LEU A 43 -7.61 -17.04 4.25
CA LEU A 43 -6.81 -17.12 5.47
C LEU A 43 -7.69 -17.04 6.73
N ILE A 44 -8.61 -16.06 6.78
CA ILE A 44 -9.54 -15.88 7.91
C ILE A 44 -10.38 -17.14 8.13
N PHE A 45 -10.96 -17.71 7.06
CA PHE A 45 -11.77 -18.91 7.18
C PHE A 45 -10.98 -20.14 7.63
N ARG A 46 -9.76 -20.32 7.12
CA ARG A 46 -8.87 -21.41 7.55
C ARG A 46 -8.50 -21.25 9.03
N ALA A 47 -8.06 -20.06 9.43
CA ALA A 47 -7.71 -19.77 10.82
C ALA A 47 -8.88 -20.01 11.77
N LEU A 48 -10.09 -19.56 11.41
CA LEU A 48 -11.31 -19.81 12.18
C LEU A 48 -11.63 -21.31 12.27
N GLY A 49 -11.48 -22.06 11.18
CA GLY A 49 -11.66 -23.52 11.18
C GLY A 49 -10.68 -24.22 12.11
N THR A 50 -9.41 -23.81 12.12
CA THR A 50 -8.37 -24.33 13.02
C THR A 50 -8.68 -23.99 14.48
N ILE A 51 -9.14 -22.77 14.77
CA ILE A 51 -9.52 -22.37 16.14
C ILE A 51 -10.74 -23.18 16.63
N VAL A 52 -11.75 -23.38 15.78
CA VAL A 52 -12.94 -24.18 16.13
C VAL A 52 -12.59 -25.65 16.37
N THR A 53 -11.66 -26.22 15.60
CA THR A 53 -11.21 -27.59 15.82
C THR A 53 -10.37 -27.72 17.08
N TRP A 54 -9.44 -26.78 17.33
CA TRP A 54 -8.63 -26.75 18.55
C TRP A 54 -9.47 -26.59 19.82
N THR A 55 -10.52 -25.76 19.78
CA THR A 55 -11.42 -25.58 20.93
C THR A 55 -12.28 -26.81 21.23
N ARG A 56 -12.54 -27.67 20.23
CA ARG A 56 -13.35 -28.90 20.39
C ARG A 56 -12.54 -30.13 20.76
N VAL A 57 -11.35 -30.30 20.21
CA VAL A 57 -10.56 -31.55 20.30
C VAL A 57 -9.32 -31.39 21.19
N GLY A 58 -8.93 -30.14 21.50
CA GLY A 58 -7.66 -29.83 22.13
C GLY A 58 -6.51 -29.82 21.11
N PRO A 59 -5.40 -29.12 21.40
CA PRO A 59 -4.25 -29.09 20.50
C PRO A 59 -3.53 -30.45 20.53
N SER A 60 -3.57 -31.19 19.42
CA SER A 60 -2.69 -32.35 19.20
C SER A 60 -1.37 -31.89 18.58
N LEU A 61 -0.26 -32.56 18.93
CA LEU A 61 1.06 -32.26 18.34
C LEU A 61 1.08 -32.44 16.82
N GLU A 62 0.40 -33.47 16.32
CA GLU A 62 0.25 -33.73 14.89
C GLU A 62 -0.51 -32.59 14.19
N GLY A 63 -1.64 -32.14 14.75
CA GLY A 63 -2.41 -31.03 14.18
C GLY A 63 -1.69 -29.69 14.25
N MET A 64 -0.83 -29.48 15.27
CA MET A 64 0.05 -28.32 15.33
C MET A 64 1.11 -28.37 14.22
N PHE A 65 1.72 -29.53 13.98
CA PHE A 65 2.72 -29.70 12.93
C PHE A 65 2.13 -29.49 11.53
N GLU A 66 0.96 -30.07 11.26
CA GLU A 66 0.23 -29.85 10.01
C GLU A 66 -0.12 -28.38 9.80
N ALA A 67 -0.64 -27.69 10.82
CA ALA A 67 -0.96 -26.28 10.75
C ALA A 67 0.27 -25.40 10.44
N ILE A 68 1.43 -25.73 11.03
CA ILE A 68 2.69 -25.03 10.74
C ILE A 68 3.14 -25.27 9.30
N CYS A 69 3.06 -26.50 8.80
CA CYS A 69 3.42 -26.83 7.42
C CYS A 69 2.51 -26.13 6.42
N ASP A 70 1.20 -26.08 6.69
CA ASP A 70 0.23 -25.39 5.84
C ASP A 70 0.44 -23.88 5.87
N ALA A 71 0.72 -23.30 7.04
CA ALA A 71 1.06 -21.89 7.16
C ALA A 71 2.33 -21.55 6.37
N TYR A 72 3.37 -22.37 6.47
CA TYR A 72 4.61 -22.18 5.71
C TYR A 72 4.36 -22.17 4.20
N LYS A 73 3.68 -23.20 3.67
CA LYS A 73 3.33 -23.28 2.23
C LYS A 73 2.49 -22.09 1.78
N PHE A 74 1.60 -21.63 2.63
CA PHE A 74 0.75 -20.48 2.31
C PHE A 74 1.55 -19.18 2.23
N VAL A 75 2.54 -18.97 3.12
CA VAL A 75 3.48 -17.84 3.07
C VAL A 75 4.34 -17.90 1.82
N GLU A 76 4.86 -19.09 1.48
CA GLU A 76 5.66 -19.32 0.27
C GLU A 76 4.87 -19.02 -1.01
N THR A 77 3.58 -19.38 -1.04
CA THR A 77 2.71 -19.12 -2.21
C THR A 77 2.32 -17.64 -2.33
N HIS A 78 2.26 -16.91 -1.21
CA HIS A 78 1.80 -15.53 -1.18
C HIS A 78 2.74 -14.63 -0.35
N PRO A 79 4.01 -14.44 -0.77
CA PRO A 79 5.02 -13.75 0.04
C PRO A 79 4.70 -12.27 0.27
N HIS A 80 4.10 -11.58 -0.71
CA HIS A 80 3.91 -10.12 -0.65
C HIS A 80 3.00 -9.65 0.51
N PRO A 81 1.79 -10.21 0.73
CA PRO A 81 0.98 -9.85 1.89
C PRO A 81 1.69 -10.04 3.24
N PHE A 82 2.43 -11.13 3.41
CA PHE A 82 3.15 -11.42 4.65
C PHE A 82 4.34 -10.49 4.87
N HIS A 83 5.04 -10.11 3.79
CA HIS A 83 6.07 -9.09 3.84
C HIS A 83 5.51 -7.73 4.28
N ILE A 84 4.41 -7.28 3.68
CA ILE A 84 3.75 -6.02 4.05
C ILE A 84 3.26 -6.08 5.50
N LEU A 85 2.64 -7.18 5.90
CA LEU A 85 2.16 -7.39 7.27
C LEU A 85 3.31 -7.38 8.29
N GLY A 86 4.39 -8.11 8.01
CA GLY A 86 5.56 -8.19 8.88
C GLY A 86 6.21 -6.82 9.09
N TRP A 87 6.35 -6.03 8.01
CA TRP A 87 6.81 -4.65 8.11
C TRP A 87 5.83 -3.73 8.83
N SER A 88 4.52 -3.94 8.67
CA SER A 88 3.50 -3.17 9.38
C SER A 88 3.55 -3.42 10.89
N ILE A 89 3.82 -4.66 11.31
CA ILE A 89 4.05 -4.99 12.73
C ILE A 89 5.38 -4.40 13.21
N PHE A 90 6.45 -4.48 12.40
CA PHE A 90 7.78 -4.01 12.77
C PHE A 90 7.87 -2.48 12.87
N PHE A 91 7.43 -1.75 11.84
CA PHE A 91 7.45 -0.28 11.85
C PHE A 91 6.28 0.29 12.65
N GLY A 92 5.17 -0.42 12.73
CA GLY A 92 3.94 0.07 13.33
C GLY A 92 3.19 1.03 12.38
N PRO A 93 2.36 1.93 12.93
CA PRO A 93 1.53 2.85 12.15
C PRO A 93 2.30 3.76 11.18
N ILE A 94 3.59 4.01 11.43
CA ILE A 94 4.43 4.89 10.61
C ILE A 94 4.58 4.40 9.17
N ILE A 95 4.42 3.10 8.89
CA ILE A 95 4.51 2.56 7.52
C ILE A 95 3.44 3.15 6.59
N ILE A 96 2.30 3.57 7.15
CA ILE A 96 1.17 4.14 6.41
C ILE A 96 1.40 5.63 6.09
N LEU A 97 2.28 6.30 6.85
CA LEU A 97 2.52 7.73 6.70
C LEU A 97 3.09 8.08 5.33
N ILE A 98 4.09 7.33 4.87
CA ILE A 98 4.75 7.57 3.58
C ILE A 98 3.75 7.48 2.41
N PRO A 99 2.98 6.40 2.23
CA PRO A 99 2.01 6.33 1.14
C PRO A 99 0.89 7.37 1.28
N CYS A 100 0.46 7.72 2.49
CA CYS A 100 -0.53 8.77 2.69
C CYS A 100 -0.01 10.17 2.29
N LEU A 101 1.24 10.50 2.63
CA LEU A 101 1.88 11.74 2.21
C LEU A 101 2.01 11.80 0.69
N LEU A 102 2.39 10.69 0.06
CA LEU A 102 2.49 10.60 -1.40
C LEU A 102 1.11 10.75 -2.08
N LEU A 103 0.07 10.12 -1.54
CA LEU A 103 -1.30 10.29 -2.02
C LEU A 103 -1.81 11.73 -1.87
N LEU A 104 -1.46 12.42 -0.79
CA LEU A 104 -1.78 13.82 -0.59
C LEU A 104 -1.08 14.70 -1.63
N GLU A 105 0.21 14.51 -1.87
CA GLU A 105 0.94 15.26 -2.92
C GLU A 105 0.35 15.01 -4.31
N ILE A 106 -0.03 13.75 -4.63
CA ILE A 106 -0.73 13.43 -5.89
C ILE A 106 -2.09 14.15 -5.96
N LEU A 107 -2.86 14.15 -4.87
CA LEU A 107 -4.14 14.85 -4.80
C LEU A 107 -3.97 16.34 -5.07
N ILE A 108 -2.97 16.99 -4.46
CA ILE A 108 -2.66 18.42 -4.68
C ILE A 108 -2.35 18.66 -6.16
N LEU A 109 -1.51 17.82 -6.78
CA LEU A 109 -1.18 17.92 -8.20
C LEU A 109 -2.41 17.76 -9.10
N VAL A 110 -3.26 16.77 -8.83
CA VAL A 110 -4.50 16.55 -9.59
C VAL A 110 -5.45 17.74 -9.46
N LEU A 111 -5.64 18.27 -8.24
CA LEU A 111 -6.48 19.44 -8.00
C LEU A 111 -5.93 20.69 -8.69
N PHE A 112 -4.61 20.86 -8.70
CA PHE A 112 -3.96 21.97 -9.43
C PHE A 112 -4.22 21.87 -10.95
N GLN A 113 -4.09 20.67 -11.52
CA GLN A 113 -4.38 20.45 -12.94
C GLN A 113 -5.87 20.67 -13.27
N LEU A 114 -6.77 20.14 -12.44
CA LEU A 114 -8.21 20.36 -12.58
C LEU A 114 -8.57 21.85 -12.48
N SER A 115 -7.99 22.57 -11.51
CA SER A 115 -8.17 24.02 -11.37
C SER A 115 -7.78 24.75 -12.65
N SER A 116 -6.66 24.35 -13.28
CA SER A 116 -6.17 24.92 -14.53
C SER A 116 -7.09 24.61 -15.72
N VAL A 117 -7.65 23.40 -15.79
CA VAL A 117 -8.59 23.00 -16.85
C VAL A 117 -9.91 23.77 -16.74
N PHE A 118 -10.49 23.88 -15.55
CA PHE A 118 -11.81 24.49 -15.36
C PHE A 118 -11.80 26.02 -15.38
N HIS A 119 -10.73 26.65 -14.90
CA HIS A 119 -10.67 28.11 -14.77
C HIS A 119 -9.78 28.78 -15.81
N GLY A 120 -9.09 27.99 -16.64
CA GLY A 120 -8.04 28.48 -17.54
C GLY A 120 -6.80 28.97 -16.78
N LEU A 121 -5.78 29.34 -17.55
CA LEU A 121 -4.61 30.04 -17.03
C LEU A 121 -5.01 31.49 -16.75
N PHE A 122 -5.37 31.78 -15.48
CA PHE A 122 -5.61 33.16 -15.06
C PHE A 122 -4.34 34.00 -15.31
N PRO A 123 -4.43 35.09 -16.08
CA PRO A 123 -3.25 35.85 -16.52
C PRO A 123 -2.55 36.65 -15.41
N ALA A 124 -3.12 36.73 -14.21
CA ALA A 124 -2.70 37.66 -13.16
C ALA A 124 -1.85 37.05 -12.03
N LYS A 125 -1.75 35.71 -11.92
CA LYS A 125 -0.93 35.05 -10.87
C LYS A 125 -0.02 34.01 -11.49
N SER A 126 1.21 33.91 -10.99
CA SER A 126 2.13 32.89 -11.49
C SER A 126 1.58 31.49 -11.14
N PRO A 127 1.82 30.47 -11.99
CA PRO A 127 1.42 29.10 -11.68
C PRO A 127 1.99 28.59 -10.35
N VAL A 128 3.17 29.08 -9.95
CA VAL A 128 3.86 28.73 -8.70
C VAL A 128 3.07 29.24 -7.50
N ASP A 129 2.66 30.52 -7.49
CA ASP A 129 1.90 31.10 -6.37
C ASP A 129 0.56 30.38 -6.14
N ARG A 130 -0.06 29.88 -7.22
CA ARG A 130 -1.32 29.12 -7.14
C ARG A 130 -1.10 27.73 -6.58
N PHE A 131 0.00 27.08 -6.96
CA PHE A 131 0.36 25.77 -6.42
C PHE A 131 0.72 25.87 -4.94
N ASP A 132 1.52 26.87 -4.57
CA ASP A 132 1.91 27.11 -3.17
C ASP A 132 0.68 27.43 -2.30
N ALA A 133 -0.24 28.27 -2.78
CA ALA A 133 -1.49 28.53 -2.05
C ALA A 133 -2.35 27.27 -1.86
N LEU A 134 -2.37 26.36 -2.84
CA LEU A 134 -3.07 25.08 -2.73
C LEU A 134 -2.36 24.16 -1.74
N LYS A 135 -1.04 24.12 -1.77
CA LYS A 135 -0.23 23.34 -0.84
C LYS A 135 -0.40 23.84 0.60
N ASP A 136 -0.41 25.15 0.79
CA ASP A 136 -0.65 25.81 2.08
C ASP A 136 -2.04 25.44 2.63
N TYR A 137 -3.06 25.38 1.78
CA TYR A 137 -4.40 24.91 2.19
C TYR A 137 -4.40 23.47 2.75
N PHE A 138 -3.53 22.60 2.23
CA PHE A 138 -3.41 21.22 2.70
C PHE A 138 -2.40 21.04 3.85
N MET A 139 -1.72 22.10 4.29
CA MET A 139 -0.77 22.02 5.42
C MET A 139 -1.44 21.54 6.69
N ASP A 140 -2.61 22.09 7.04
CA ASP A 140 -3.36 21.68 8.23
C ASP A 140 -3.71 20.18 8.19
N TRP A 141 -4.09 19.67 7.02
CA TRP A 141 -4.43 18.25 6.86
C TRP A 141 -3.20 17.37 6.98
N ARG A 142 -2.07 17.81 6.41
CA ARG A 142 -0.77 17.14 6.53
C ARG A 142 -0.32 17.09 7.99
N GLU A 143 -0.41 18.20 8.72
CA GLU A 143 -0.07 18.28 10.14
C GLU A 143 -0.97 17.38 10.99
N SER A 144 -2.28 17.38 10.72
CA SER A 144 -3.23 16.48 11.38
C SER A 144 -2.89 15.00 11.15
N LEU A 145 -2.53 14.63 9.91
CA LEU A 145 -2.08 13.28 9.59
C LEU A 145 -0.80 12.90 10.36
N PHE A 146 0.19 13.80 10.39
CA PHE A 146 1.42 13.59 11.18
C PHE A 146 1.11 13.42 12.66
N ALA A 147 0.29 14.29 13.24
CA ALA A 147 -0.10 14.22 14.64
C ALA A 147 -0.84 12.91 14.99
N ALA A 148 -1.74 12.46 14.10
CA ALA A 148 -2.45 11.19 14.28
C ALA A 148 -1.50 9.99 14.24
N VAL A 149 -0.58 9.94 13.26
CA VAL A 149 0.41 8.87 13.16
C VAL A 149 1.38 8.89 14.33
N GLU A 150 1.83 10.08 14.75
CA GLU A 150 2.70 10.23 15.92
C GLU A 150 2.01 9.73 17.19
N HIS A 151 0.75 10.11 17.39
CA HIS A 151 -0.06 9.62 18.51
C HIS A 151 -0.18 8.09 18.50
N TRP A 152 -0.52 7.48 17.36
CA TRP A 152 -0.65 6.02 17.25
C TRP A 152 0.69 5.31 17.42
N THR A 153 1.77 5.90 16.92
CA THR A 153 3.13 5.39 17.09
C THR A 153 3.54 5.43 18.56
N ALA A 154 3.21 6.51 19.27
CA ALA A 154 3.46 6.62 20.71
C ALA A 154 2.67 5.57 21.51
N VAL A 155 1.39 5.36 21.19
CA VAL A 155 0.56 4.31 21.81
C VAL A 155 1.13 2.92 21.54
N PHE A 156 1.47 2.63 20.28
CA PHE A 156 2.05 1.35 19.89
C PHE A 156 3.39 1.09 20.60
N ASN A 157 4.28 2.09 20.63
CA ASN A 157 5.56 1.99 21.31
C ASN A 157 5.38 1.78 22.82
N LYS A 158 4.44 2.51 23.44
CA LYS A 158 4.10 2.33 24.86
C LYS A 158 3.67 0.89 25.13
N TRP A 159 2.78 0.31 24.31
CA TRP A 159 2.39 -1.09 24.46
C TRP A 159 3.56 -2.06 24.32
N THR A 160 4.49 -1.82 23.39
CA THR A 160 5.67 -2.68 23.26
C THR A 160 6.63 -2.60 24.45
N VAL A 161 6.67 -1.45 25.15
CA VAL A 161 7.46 -1.27 26.37
C VAL A 161 6.76 -1.93 27.57
N ASP A 162 5.44 -1.73 27.70
CA ASP A 162 4.64 -2.28 28.80
C ASP A 162 4.54 -3.82 28.73
N TYR A 163 4.60 -4.40 27.52
CA TYR A 163 4.50 -5.83 27.28
C TYR A 163 5.70 -6.36 26.46
N PRO A 164 6.79 -6.80 27.12
CA PRO A 164 7.99 -7.32 26.46
C PRO A 164 7.76 -8.42 25.40
N PRO A 165 6.78 -9.33 25.54
CA PRO A 165 6.47 -10.28 24.48
C PRO A 165 6.12 -9.61 23.14
N LEU A 166 5.43 -8.45 23.16
CA LEU A 166 5.10 -7.71 21.94
C LEU A 166 6.36 -7.17 21.25
N LEU A 167 7.39 -6.78 22.01
CA LEU A 167 8.68 -6.38 21.45
C LEU A 167 9.37 -7.56 20.74
N VAL A 168 9.34 -8.75 21.32
CA VAL A 168 9.89 -9.96 20.68
C VAL A 168 9.12 -10.28 19.40
N PHE A 169 7.79 -10.26 19.43
CA PHE A 169 6.96 -10.43 18.24
C PHE A 169 7.27 -9.41 17.15
N ARG A 170 7.48 -8.14 17.54
CA ARG A 170 7.85 -7.06 16.62
C ARG A 170 9.18 -7.34 15.92
N LEU A 171 10.20 -7.75 16.67
CA LEU A 171 11.52 -8.09 16.13
C LEU A 171 11.45 -9.31 15.21
N LEU A 172 10.73 -10.36 15.63
CA LEU A 172 10.52 -11.56 14.81
C LEU A 172 9.81 -11.23 13.49
N ALA A 173 8.79 -10.38 13.52
CA ALA A 173 8.09 -9.92 12.32
C ALA A 173 9.04 -9.20 11.34
N GLY A 174 9.94 -8.36 11.86
CA GLY A 174 10.97 -7.68 11.05
C GLY A 174 11.97 -8.65 10.41
N ILE A 175 12.48 -9.62 11.19
CA ILE A 175 13.39 -10.66 10.69
C ILE A 175 12.70 -11.50 9.60
N MET A 176 11.50 -12.01 9.88
CA MET A 176 10.73 -12.82 8.92
C MET A 176 10.44 -12.04 7.63
N SER A 177 10.04 -10.78 7.74
CA SER A 177 9.78 -9.94 6.57
C SER A 177 11.04 -9.69 5.72
N THR A 178 12.19 -9.55 6.37
CA THR A 178 13.49 -9.41 5.70
C THR A 178 13.89 -10.69 4.98
N LEU A 179 13.66 -11.86 5.58
CA LEU A 179 13.89 -13.15 4.92
C LEU A 179 12.99 -13.35 3.70
N ILE A 180 11.71 -12.99 3.80
CA ILE A 180 10.78 -13.02 2.67
C ILE A 180 11.25 -12.10 1.54
N LEU A 181 11.71 -10.88 1.89
CA LEU A 181 12.27 -9.94 0.91
C LEU A 181 13.48 -10.51 0.18
N PHE A 182 14.38 -11.17 0.92
CA PHE A 182 15.56 -11.80 0.34
C PHE A 182 15.19 -12.92 -0.64
N SER A 183 14.18 -13.75 -0.29
CA SER A 183 13.65 -14.79 -1.20
C SER A 183 13.10 -14.17 -2.49
N LEU A 184 12.23 -13.16 -2.35
CA LEU A 184 11.66 -12.42 -3.47
C LEU A 184 12.73 -11.82 -4.40
N TRP A 185 13.80 -11.28 -3.82
CA TRP A 185 14.92 -10.73 -4.58
C TRP A 185 15.68 -11.83 -5.33
N SER A 186 15.94 -12.96 -4.68
CA SER A 186 16.70 -14.08 -5.27
C SER A 186 15.98 -14.78 -6.44
N GLU A 187 14.65 -14.72 -6.46
CA GLU A 187 13.82 -15.31 -7.53
C GLU A 187 13.74 -14.43 -8.78
N THR A 188 14.15 -13.17 -8.70
CA THR A 188 14.15 -12.27 -9.85
C THR A 188 15.42 -12.51 -10.68
N PRO A 189 15.34 -13.09 -11.89
CA PRO A 189 16.53 -13.29 -12.70
C PRO A 189 17.12 -11.92 -13.04
N MET A 190 18.39 -11.69 -12.67
CA MET A 190 19.12 -10.51 -13.10
C MET A 190 19.31 -10.60 -14.63
N SER A 191 18.40 -9.95 -15.37
CA SER A 191 18.49 -9.73 -16.81
C SER A 191 19.35 -8.51 -17.13
#